data_AF-A0AAJ1BXY7-F1
#
_entry.id   AF-A0AAJ1BXY7-F1
#
_cell.length_a   1.000
_cell.length_b   1.000
_cell.length_c   1.000
_cell.angle_alpha   90.00
_cell.angle_beta   90.00
_cell.angle_gamma   90.00
#
_symmetry.space_group_name_H-M   'P 1'
#
loop_
_entity.id
_entity.type
_entity.pdbx_description
1 polymer ?
#
loop_
_entity_poly.entity_id
_entity_poly.type
_entity_poly.pdbx_seq_one_letter_code
_entity_poly.pdbx_strand_id
1 'polypeptide(L)'
;MTKETARETDWVPVALSASIVSGTSAGAVINGAEIVVWRDSKGAAHVWEDRCPHRGMRMSFGFVRGDHIACLYHGWAYDTAGQCQHIPAHPDLEVPKTIKIPTYAVEENSGLIWTALAADADVAGVPDLGVVVPVRSLYADCSLEHALAVLGKAELPEAGSAPTPASLEKLTANCWALTSGATRLFVAAQTVGAMKTALHILIDDANGKAAALRAPVARWAEALRGTLETSAPGALMAEVA
;
A
#
# COMPACT_ATOMS: atom_id res chain seq x y z
N MET A 1 5.75 21.38 16.36
CA MET A 1 5.26 20.80 15.10
C MET A 1 4.70 19.43 15.43
N THR A 2 3.37 19.29 15.41
CA THR A 2 2.68 18.05 15.77
C THR A 2 2.86 17.04 14.65
N LYS A 3 3.47 15.88 14.94
CA LYS A 3 3.43 14.71 14.06
C LYS A 3 1.96 14.33 13.90
N GLU A 4 1.40 14.55 12.73
CA GLU A 4 0.05 14.12 12.40
C GLU A 4 0.08 12.59 12.30
N THR A 5 -0.26 11.91 13.40
CA THR A 5 -0.53 10.47 13.39
C THR A 5 -1.79 10.23 12.58
N ALA A 6 -1.72 9.36 11.57
CA ALA A 6 -2.88 8.98 10.78
C ALA A 6 -4.00 8.48 11.70
N ARG A 7 -5.23 8.91 11.44
CA ARG A 7 -6.41 8.43 12.15
C ARG A 7 -6.69 6.99 11.72
N GLU A 8 -7.32 6.21 12.58
CA GLU A 8 -7.70 4.82 12.25
C GLU A 8 -8.61 4.75 11.01
N THR A 9 -9.34 5.82 10.70
CA THR A 9 -10.23 5.94 9.55
C THR A 9 -9.57 6.48 8.27
N ASP A 10 -8.29 6.87 8.31
CA ASP A 10 -7.60 7.34 7.10
C ASP A 10 -7.31 6.16 6.18
N TRP A 11 -7.69 6.27 4.91
CA TRP A 11 -7.41 5.25 3.91
C TRP A 11 -5.94 5.30 3.48
N VAL A 12 -5.26 4.17 3.64
CA VAL A 12 -3.84 3.98 3.34
C VAL A 12 -3.70 2.96 2.21
N PRO A 13 -2.93 3.25 1.15
CA PRO A 13 -2.64 2.26 0.12
C PRO A 13 -1.67 1.23 0.69
N VAL A 14 -1.92 -0.06 0.46
CA VAL A 14 -1.09 -1.14 1.05
C VAL A 14 -0.47 -2.07 0.01
N ALA A 15 -1.03 -2.10 -1.19
CA ALA A 15 -0.49 -2.89 -2.30
C ALA A 15 -1.01 -2.38 -3.64
N LEU A 16 -0.27 -2.66 -4.71
CA LEU A 16 -0.89 -2.72 -6.03
C LEU A 16 -1.83 -3.93 -6.05
N SER A 17 -3.03 -3.75 -6.58
CA SER A 17 -4.04 -4.81 -6.67
C SER A 17 -3.48 -6.06 -7.38
N ALA A 18 -2.76 -5.85 -8.49
CA ALA A 18 -2.17 -6.93 -9.28
C ALA A 18 -1.02 -7.67 -8.58
N SER A 19 -0.44 -7.11 -7.51
CA SER A 19 0.62 -7.76 -6.74
C SER A 19 0.08 -8.81 -5.77
N ILE A 20 -1.21 -8.74 -5.43
CA ILE A 20 -1.88 -9.74 -4.58
C ILE A 20 -2.64 -10.67 -5.52
N VAL A 21 -2.03 -11.80 -5.85
CA VAL A 21 -2.64 -12.80 -6.75
C VAL A 21 -3.56 -13.71 -5.95
N SER A 22 -4.65 -14.18 -6.55
CA SER A 22 -5.52 -15.21 -5.94
C SER A 22 -4.70 -16.40 -5.43
N GLY A 23 -5.00 -16.85 -4.21
CA GLY A 23 -4.25 -17.93 -3.58
C GLY A 23 -2.92 -17.50 -2.92
N THR A 24 -2.64 -16.20 -2.85
CA THR A 24 -1.47 -15.64 -2.16
C THR A 24 -1.86 -14.65 -1.06
N SER A 25 -0.97 -14.47 -0.10
CA SER A 25 -1.05 -13.47 0.96
C SER A 25 0.25 -12.67 1.02
N ALA A 26 0.15 -11.40 1.40
CA ALA A 26 1.31 -10.53 1.61
C ALA A 26 1.15 -9.72 2.89
N GLY A 27 2.25 -9.55 3.63
CA GLY A 27 2.30 -8.67 4.79
C GLY A 27 2.48 -7.21 4.36
N ALA A 28 1.79 -6.30 5.03
CA ALA A 28 1.96 -4.86 4.95
C ALA A 28 1.97 -4.26 6.36
N VAL A 29 2.40 -3.01 6.48
CA VAL A 29 2.50 -2.33 7.79
C VAL A 29 2.00 -0.90 7.67
N ILE A 30 1.12 -0.48 8.58
CA ILE A 30 0.61 0.90 8.65
C ILE A 30 0.97 1.47 10.01
N ASN A 31 1.86 2.46 10.06
CA ASN A 31 2.29 3.08 11.32
C ASN A 31 2.73 2.06 12.40
N GLY A 32 3.38 0.96 11.98
CA GLY A 32 3.79 -0.14 12.86
C GLY A 32 2.75 -1.23 13.11
N ALA A 33 1.47 -1.05 12.73
CA ALA A 33 0.47 -2.11 12.76
C ALA A 33 0.71 -3.10 11.62
N GLU A 34 0.93 -4.38 11.94
CA GLU A 34 1.16 -5.44 10.96
C GLU A 34 -0.16 -6.00 10.45
N ILE A 35 -0.33 -5.99 9.13
CA ILE A 35 -1.56 -6.44 8.46
C ILE A 35 -1.23 -7.46 7.36
N VAL A 36 -2.17 -8.36 7.08
CA VAL A 36 -2.10 -9.28 5.94
C VAL A 36 -3.12 -8.89 4.90
N VAL A 37 -2.69 -8.81 3.64
CA VAL A 37 -3.55 -8.60 2.47
C VAL A 37 -3.59 -9.90 1.67
N TRP A 38 -4.78 -10.36 1.29
CA TRP A 38 -4.97 -11.59 0.55
C TRP A 38 -6.27 -11.56 -0.26
N ARG A 39 -6.51 -12.57 -1.10
CA ARG A 39 -7.72 -12.68 -1.91
C ARG A 39 -8.46 -13.99 -1.70
N ASP A 40 -9.78 -13.90 -1.69
CA ASP A 40 -10.66 -15.07 -1.69
C ASP A 40 -10.82 -15.70 -3.08
N SER A 41 -11.64 -16.74 -3.19
CA SER A 41 -11.86 -17.47 -4.44
C SER A 41 -12.59 -16.66 -5.52
N LYS A 42 -13.30 -15.59 -5.13
CA LYS A 42 -13.97 -14.65 -6.04
C LYS A 42 -13.05 -13.51 -6.47
N GLY A 43 -11.84 -13.46 -5.92
CA GLY A 43 -10.87 -12.42 -6.18
C GLY A 43 -11.09 -11.16 -5.34
N ALA A 44 -11.99 -11.15 -4.35
CA ALA A 44 -12.14 -9.99 -3.48
C ALA A 44 -10.95 -9.91 -2.52
N ALA A 45 -10.42 -8.70 -2.33
CA ALA A 45 -9.33 -8.44 -1.40
C ALA A 45 -9.86 -8.38 0.04
N HIS A 46 -9.06 -8.90 0.98
CA HIS A 46 -9.34 -8.92 2.41
C HIS A 46 -8.09 -8.47 3.16
N VAL A 47 -8.29 -7.72 4.26
CA VAL A 47 -7.20 -7.22 5.10
C VAL A 47 -7.49 -7.51 6.57
N TRP A 48 -6.54 -8.18 7.23
CA TRP A 48 -6.65 -8.54 8.65
C TRP A 48 -5.41 -8.09 9.43
N GLU A 49 -5.50 -8.16 10.76
CA GLU A 49 -4.31 -8.17 11.61
C GLU A 49 -3.41 -9.34 11.21
N ASP A 50 -2.10 -9.11 11.04
CA ASP A 50 -1.14 -10.14 10.65
C ASP A 50 -0.71 -11.00 11.84
N ARG A 51 -1.67 -11.51 12.61
CA ARG A 51 -1.40 -12.20 13.86
C ARG A 51 -2.42 -13.29 14.14
N CYS A 52 -1.99 -14.54 14.12
CA CYS A 52 -2.82 -15.67 14.50
C CYS A 52 -3.17 -15.63 16.00
N PRO A 53 -4.46 -15.63 16.39
CA PRO A 53 -4.91 -15.63 17.79
C PRO A 53 -4.37 -16.78 18.64
N HIS A 54 -3.92 -17.89 18.03
CA HIS A 54 -3.41 -19.04 18.77
C HIS A 54 -2.05 -18.78 19.43
N ARG A 55 -1.03 -18.38 18.64
CA ARG A 55 0.36 -18.20 19.11
C ARG A 55 1.08 -17.00 18.49
N GLY A 56 0.36 -16.13 17.80
CA GLY A 56 0.90 -14.91 17.22
C GLY A 56 1.75 -15.08 15.96
N MET A 57 1.73 -16.26 15.31
CA MET A 57 2.37 -16.43 14.00
C MET A 57 1.70 -15.50 12.98
N ARG A 58 2.48 -14.88 12.11
CA ARG A 58 1.97 -14.04 11.03
C ARG A 58 1.16 -14.85 10.03
N MET A 59 -0.03 -14.35 9.72
CA MET A 59 -0.95 -14.94 8.75
C MET A 59 -0.50 -14.71 7.30
N SER A 60 0.31 -13.69 7.05
CA SER A 60 0.94 -13.42 5.75
C SER A 60 1.87 -14.55 5.28
N PHE A 61 2.39 -15.36 6.19
CA PHE A 61 3.12 -16.61 5.89
C PHE A 61 2.21 -17.84 5.77
N GLY A 62 0.91 -17.68 5.95
CA GLY A 62 -0.07 -18.75 5.86
C GLY A 62 -0.32 -19.21 4.43
N PHE A 63 -1.26 -20.14 4.29
CA PHE A 63 -1.66 -20.69 3.00
C PHE A 63 -3.10 -20.30 2.69
N VAL A 64 -3.29 -19.51 1.64
CA VAL A 64 -4.62 -19.20 1.12
C VAL A 64 -5.18 -20.42 0.39
N ARG A 65 -6.39 -20.85 0.77
CA ARG A 65 -7.12 -21.98 0.18
C ARG A 65 -8.59 -21.62 0.07
N GLY A 66 -9.02 -21.27 -1.15
CA GLY A 66 -10.37 -20.77 -1.39
C GLY A 66 -10.61 -19.50 -0.58
N ASP A 67 -11.61 -19.55 0.30
CA ASP A 67 -12.06 -18.40 1.09
C ASP A 67 -11.44 -18.39 2.51
N HIS A 68 -10.30 -19.05 2.68
CA HIS A 68 -9.61 -19.16 3.98
C HIS A 68 -8.10 -18.93 3.87
N ILE A 69 -7.50 -18.52 4.98
CA ILE A 69 -6.06 -18.67 5.22
C ILE A 69 -5.84 -19.67 6.34
N ALA A 70 -5.02 -20.69 6.08
CA ALA A 70 -4.49 -21.59 7.11
C ALA A 70 -3.15 -21.07 7.65
N CYS A 71 -3.05 -20.90 8.97
CA CYS A 71 -1.82 -20.49 9.63
C CYS A 71 -0.71 -21.55 9.44
N LEU A 72 0.48 -21.12 9.00
CA LEU A 72 1.63 -22.00 8.76
C LEU A 72 2.05 -22.80 10.02
N TYR A 73 1.77 -22.28 11.22
CA TYR A 73 2.29 -22.91 12.44
C TYR A 73 1.53 -24.19 12.81
N HIS A 74 0.21 -24.11 12.95
CA HIS A 74 -0.61 -25.25 13.42
C HIS A 74 -1.84 -25.50 12.53
N GLY A 75 -1.92 -24.85 11.37
CA GLY A 75 -3.00 -25.06 10.40
C GLY A 75 -4.37 -24.54 10.83
N TRP A 76 -4.46 -23.69 11.87
CA TRP A 76 -5.73 -23.02 12.20
C TRP A 76 -6.17 -22.21 10.99
N ALA A 77 -7.38 -22.49 10.49
CA ALA A 77 -7.91 -21.85 9.29
C ALA A 77 -8.96 -20.82 9.65
N TYR A 78 -8.89 -19.66 8.98
CA TYR A 78 -9.76 -18.52 9.21
C TYR A 78 -10.45 -18.14 7.91
N ASP A 79 -11.75 -17.87 7.96
CA ASP A 79 -12.55 -17.42 6.81
C ASP A 79 -12.36 -15.93 6.52
N THR A 80 -13.03 -15.40 5.48
CA THR A 80 -13.00 -13.99 5.07
C THR A 80 -13.30 -12.97 6.17
N ALA A 81 -14.11 -13.35 7.17
CA ALA A 81 -14.47 -12.50 8.31
C ALA A 81 -13.46 -12.64 9.49
N GLY A 82 -12.34 -13.32 9.27
CA GLY A 82 -11.33 -13.60 10.27
C GLY A 82 -11.78 -14.63 11.30
N GLN A 83 -12.92 -15.31 11.13
CA GLN A 83 -13.40 -16.32 12.08
C GLN A 83 -12.64 -17.62 11.89
N CYS A 84 -12.14 -18.19 12.99
CA CYS A 84 -11.54 -19.51 12.95
C CYS A 84 -12.62 -20.55 12.64
N GLN A 85 -12.44 -21.30 11.55
CA GLN A 85 -13.37 -22.32 11.09
C GLN A 85 -12.85 -23.73 11.34
N HIS A 86 -11.54 -23.90 11.51
CA HIS A 86 -10.95 -25.22 11.64
C HIS A 86 -9.70 -25.22 12.50
N ILE A 87 -9.63 -26.18 13.43
CA ILE A 87 -8.48 -26.46 14.29
C ILE A 87 -8.06 -27.90 14.04
N PRO A 88 -6.95 -28.17 13.31
CA PRO A 88 -6.59 -29.52 12.89
C PRO A 88 -6.38 -30.52 14.03
N ALA A 89 -5.91 -30.06 15.19
CA ALA A 89 -5.71 -30.91 16.38
C ALA A 89 -7.02 -31.35 17.04
N HIS A 90 -8.13 -30.67 16.74
CA HIS A 90 -9.47 -30.94 17.26
C HIS A 90 -10.49 -30.87 16.12
N PRO A 91 -10.45 -31.81 15.16
CA PRO A 91 -11.20 -31.70 13.91
C PRO A 91 -12.73 -31.70 14.09
N ASP A 92 -13.23 -32.34 15.14
CA ASP A 92 -14.66 -32.43 15.46
C ASP A 92 -15.15 -31.31 16.40
N LEU A 93 -14.27 -30.38 16.78
CA LEU A 93 -14.61 -29.29 17.67
C LEU A 93 -15.43 -28.23 16.92
N GLU A 94 -16.61 -27.89 17.46
CA GLU A 94 -17.28 -26.65 17.10
C GLU A 94 -16.45 -25.47 17.61
N VAL A 95 -15.75 -24.78 16.70
CA VAL A 95 -14.80 -23.72 17.06
C VAL A 95 -15.54 -22.55 17.71
N PRO A 96 -15.10 -22.08 18.89
CA PRO A 96 -15.72 -20.92 19.54
C PRO A 96 -15.70 -19.67 18.66
N LYS A 97 -16.84 -18.97 18.59
CA LYS A 97 -17.01 -17.70 17.84
C LYS A 97 -16.15 -16.54 18.36
N THR A 98 -15.51 -16.71 19.51
CA THR A 98 -14.58 -15.73 20.09
C THR A 98 -13.19 -15.81 19.48
N ILE A 99 -12.86 -16.89 18.77
CA ILE A 99 -11.56 -17.06 18.10
C ILE A 99 -11.63 -16.38 16.73
N LYS A 100 -11.29 -15.10 16.71
CA LYS A 100 -11.31 -14.25 15.52
C LYS A 100 -10.03 -13.44 15.36
N ILE A 101 -9.65 -13.20 14.12
CA ILE A 101 -8.66 -12.21 13.72
C ILE A 101 -9.38 -10.88 13.49
N PRO A 102 -8.89 -9.76 14.04
CA PRO A 102 -9.40 -8.45 13.65
C PRO A 102 -9.32 -8.23 12.14
N THR A 103 -10.37 -7.68 11.57
CA THR A 103 -10.45 -7.34 10.14
C THR A 103 -10.56 -5.83 9.97
N TYR A 104 -10.14 -5.34 8.82
CA TYR A 104 -10.07 -3.92 8.50
C TYR A 104 -10.89 -3.62 7.25
N ALA A 105 -11.36 -2.37 7.10
CA ALA A 105 -12.05 -1.96 5.89
C ALA A 105 -11.11 -2.06 4.69
N VAL A 106 -11.63 -2.52 3.55
CA VAL A 106 -10.87 -2.71 2.32
C VAL A 106 -11.64 -2.09 1.17
N GLU A 107 -10.94 -1.34 0.33
CA GLU A 107 -11.46 -0.85 -0.94
C GLU A 107 -10.41 -1.06 -2.02
N GLU A 108 -10.83 -1.66 -3.14
CA GLU A 108 -9.97 -1.84 -4.30
C GLU A 108 -10.36 -0.82 -5.36
N ASN A 109 -9.57 0.25 -5.47
CA ASN A 109 -9.83 1.34 -6.40
C ASN A 109 -8.56 1.83 -7.09
N SER A 110 -8.69 2.23 -8.37
CA SER A 110 -7.58 2.76 -9.18
C SER A 110 -6.34 1.84 -9.21
N GLY A 111 -6.55 0.51 -9.24
CA GLY A 111 -5.47 -0.48 -9.29
C GLY A 111 -4.66 -0.63 -7.99
N LEU A 112 -5.16 -0.08 -6.88
CA LEU A 112 -4.60 -0.18 -5.54
C LEU A 112 -5.57 -0.89 -4.61
N ILE A 113 -5.01 -1.57 -3.61
CA ILE A 113 -5.76 -2.00 -2.43
C ILE A 113 -5.54 -0.95 -1.34
N TRP A 114 -6.63 -0.33 -0.91
CA TRP A 114 -6.68 0.62 0.19
C TRP A 114 -7.26 -0.05 1.43
N THR A 115 -6.80 0.36 2.59
CA THR A 115 -7.38 -0.07 3.86
C THR A 115 -7.34 1.06 4.88
N ALA A 116 -8.32 1.07 5.77
CA ALA A 116 -8.32 1.87 6.98
C ALA A 116 -8.24 0.91 8.18
N LEU A 117 -7.55 1.30 9.25
CA LEU A 117 -7.44 0.49 10.49
C LEU A 117 -8.72 0.52 11.35
N ALA A 118 -9.87 0.73 10.71
CA ALA A 118 -11.21 0.60 11.25
C ALA A 118 -12.03 -0.30 10.31
N ALA A 119 -12.85 -1.19 10.85
CA ALA A 119 -13.64 -2.15 10.06
C ALA A 119 -14.83 -1.49 9.34
N ASP A 120 -15.26 -0.32 9.79
CA ASP A 120 -16.46 0.40 9.36
C ASP A 120 -16.13 1.78 8.75
N ALA A 121 -14.91 1.97 8.25
CA ALA A 121 -14.49 3.21 7.60
C ALA A 121 -15.34 3.52 6.36
N ASP A 122 -15.75 4.79 6.23
CA ASP A 122 -16.52 5.26 5.09
C ASP A 122 -15.66 5.28 3.82
N VAL A 123 -16.15 4.60 2.78
CA VAL A 123 -15.49 4.49 1.45
C VAL A 123 -15.32 5.85 0.78
N ALA A 124 -16.10 6.88 1.15
CA ALA A 124 -15.95 8.23 0.63
C ALA A 124 -14.56 8.85 0.88
N GLY A 125 -13.76 8.27 1.81
CA GLY A 125 -12.38 8.68 2.05
C GLY A 125 -11.36 8.10 1.07
N VAL A 126 -11.73 7.18 0.18
CA VAL A 126 -10.85 6.59 -0.84
C VAL A 126 -10.79 7.53 -2.05
N PRO A 127 -9.60 7.94 -2.51
CA PRO A 127 -9.51 8.81 -3.67
C PRO A 127 -9.91 8.08 -4.95
N ASP A 128 -10.70 8.74 -5.81
CA ASP A 128 -10.88 8.35 -7.20
C ASP A 128 -9.81 9.02 -8.06
N LEU A 129 -8.88 8.21 -8.58
CA LEU A 129 -7.78 8.68 -9.44
C LEU A 129 -8.14 8.58 -10.93
N GLY A 130 -9.35 8.17 -11.27
CA GLY A 130 -9.78 7.97 -12.66
C GLY A 130 -9.06 6.80 -13.34
N VAL A 131 -8.78 6.95 -14.64
CA VAL A 131 -8.13 5.92 -15.45
C VAL A 131 -6.61 5.97 -15.22
N VAL A 132 -6.09 4.95 -14.55
CA VAL A 132 -4.66 4.89 -14.20
C VAL A 132 -4.02 3.58 -14.63
N VAL A 133 -2.70 3.63 -14.81
CA VAL A 133 -1.88 2.44 -15.06
C VAL A 133 -0.86 2.28 -13.92
N PRO A 134 -1.04 1.28 -13.03
CA PRO A 134 -0.06 0.98 -11.98
C PRO A 134 1.29 0.56 -12.58
N VAL A 135 2.36 1.14 -12.09
CA VAL A 135 3.73 0.88 -12.56
C VAL A 135 4.46 -0.06 -11.62
N ARG A 136 4.72 0.37 -10.38
CA ARG A 136 5.38 -0.45 -9.34
C ARG A 136 5.19 0.15 -7.95
N SER A 137 5.37 -0.69 -6.94
CA SER A 137 5.64 -0.25 -5.57
C SER A 137 7.15 -0.05 -5.37
N LEU A 138 7.51 0.90 -4.53
CA LEU A 138 8.86 1.20 -4.09
C LEU A 138 8.87 1.27 -2.56
N TYR A 139 9.87 0.68 -1.93
CA TYR A 139 10.08 0.75 -0.50
C TYR A 139 11.41 1.45 -0.27
N ALA A 140 11.41 2.53 0.50
CA ALA A 140 12.59 3.32 0.80
C ALA A 140 12.77 3.48 2.31
N ASP A 141 14.03 3.42 2.74
CA ASP A 141 14.43 3.66 4.13
C ASP A 141 14.55 5.17 4.43
N CYS A 142 13.45 5.88 4.24
CA CYS A 142 13.31 7.30 4.56
C CYS A 142 11.93 7.61 5.17
N SER A 143 11.80 8.77 5.82
CA SER A 143 10.51 9.28 6.27
C SER A 143 9.64 9.72 5.09
N LEU A 144 8.32 9.75 5.28
CA LEU A 144 7.38 10.25 4.27
C LEU A 144 7.65 11.73 3.95
N GLU A 145 7.95 12.55 4.96
CA GLU A 145 8.30 13.96 4.77
C GLU A 145 9.51 14.14 3.84
N HIS A 146 10.56 13.35 4.05
CA HIS A 146 11.72 13.37 3.17
C HIS A 146 11.35 12.91 1.75
N ALA A 147 10.54 11.85 1.63
CA ALA A 147 10.11 11.37 0.32
C ALA A 147 9.33 12.42 -0.48
N LEU A 148 8.40 13.13 0.17
CA LEU A 148 7.63 14.21 -0.46
C LEU A 148 8.53 15.39 -0.85
N ALA A 149 9.53 15.74 -0.04
CA ALA A 149 10.48 16.80 -0.36
C ALA A 149 11.34 16.46 -1.60
N VAL A 150 11.77 15.20 -1.75
CA VAL A 150 12.49 14.72 -2.94
C VAL A 150 11.57 14.69 -4.16
N LEU A 151 10.34 14.18 -4.01
CA LEU A 151 9.36 14.13 -5.09
C LEU A 151 9.02 15.53 -5.63
N GLY A 152 8.88 16.54 -4.76
CA GLY A 152 8.62 17.92 -5.17
C GLY A 152 9.75 18.60 -5.94
N LYS A 153 10.91 17.94 -6.07
CA LYS A 153 12.05 18.38 -6.91
C LYS A 153 12.35 17.39 -8.03
N ALA A 154 11.59 16.30 -8.13
CA ALA A 154 11.86 15.26 -9.09
C ALA A 154 11.55 15.74 -10.52
N GLU A 155 12.39 15.31 -11.45
CA GLU A 155 12.14 15.45 -12.88
C GLU A 155 11.48 14.17 -13.39
N LEU A 156 10.36 14.29 -14.10
CA LEU A 156 9.66 13.12 -14.63
C LEU A 156 10.13 12.77 -16.05
N PRO A 157 9.99 11.51 -16.46
CA PRO A 157 10.17 11.14 -17.84
C PRO A 157 9.14 11.88 -18.73
N GLU A 158 9.62 12.72 -19.63
CA GLU A 158 8.81 13.38 -20.65
C GLU A 158 9.14 12.81 -22.04
N ALA A 159 8.12 12.73 -22.91
CA ALA A 159 8.32 12.33 -24.29
C ALA A 159 8.86 13.52 -25.12
N GLY A 160 10.20 13.67 -25.16
CA GLY A 160 10.88 14.53 -26.15
C GLY A 160 11.05 16.01 -25.77
N SER A 161 10.90 16.38 -24.51
CA SER A 161 11.15 17.74 -23.97
C SER A 161 12.26 17.74 -22.91
N ALA A 162 12.82 18.93 -22.64
CA ALA A 162 13.77 19.12 -21.55
C ALA A 162 13.06 18.90 -20.19
N PRO A 163 13.74 18.28 -19.20
CA PRO A 163 13.12 18.01 -17.91
C PRO A 163 12.67 19.29 -17.21
N THR A 164 11.46 19.30 -16.67
CA THR A 164 10.98 20.38 -15.80
C THR A 164 10.77 19.87 -14.37
N PRO A 165 11.12 20.64 -13.32
CA PRO A 165 10.82 20.26 -11.96
C PRO A 165 9.33 20.01 -11.78
N ALA A 166 8.98 18.87 -11.18
CA ALA A 166 7.58 18.51 -11.02
C ALA A 166 6.89 19.34 -9.94
N SER A 167 5.63 19.69 -10.17
CA SER A 167 4.74 20.19 -9.12
C SER A 167 4.10 19.01 -8.39
N LEU A 168 4.00 19.13 -7.06
CA LEU A 168 3.40 18.12 -6.19
C LEU A 168 2.12 18.68 -5.56
N GLU A 169 0.98 18.08 -5.91
CA GLU A 169 -0.35 18.43 -5.41
C GLU A 169 -0.82 17.34 -4.44
N LYS A 170 -1.23 17.72 -3.22
CA LYS A 170 -1.80 16.78 -2.24
C LYS A 170 -3.28 16.54 -2.57
N LEU A 171 -3.66 15.28 -2.78
CA LEU A 171 -5.05 14.87 -3.04
C LEU A 171 -5.73 14.39 -1.75
N THR A 172 -5.03 13.54 -0.99
CA THR A 172 -5.47 13.03 0.32
C THR A 172 -4.31 13.01 1.31
N ALA A 173 -4.53 12.48 2.52
CA ALA A 173 -3.44 12.28 3.48
C ALA A 173 -2.32 11.34 2.98
N ASN A 174 -2.66 10.41 2.07
CA ASN A 174 -1.78 9.34 1.61
C ASN A 174 -1.67 9.28 0.07
N CYS A 175 -2.07 10.33 -0.65
CA CYS A 175 -2.00 10.36 -2.11
C CYS A 175 -1.71 11.76 -2.65
N TRP A 176 -0.81 11.82 -3.63
CA TRP A 176 -0.38 13.05 -4.30
C TRP A 176 -0.39 12.88 -5.82
N ALA A 177 -0.61 13.97 -6.54
CA ALA A 177 -0.35 14.07 -7.98
C ALA A 177 0.98 14.78 -8.22
N LEU A 178 1.81 14.18 -9.07
CA LEU A 178 3.10 14.71 -9.49
C LEU A 178 3.04 15.05 -10.98
N THR A 179 3.23 16.31 -11.34
CA THR A 179 3.04 16.79 -12.72
C THR A 179 4.28 17.52 -13.22
N SER A 180 4.76 17.15 -14.41
CA SER A 180 5.91 17.78 -15.07
C SER A 180 5.67 17.73 -16.58
N GLY A 181 5.63 18.91 -17.21
CA GLY A 181 5.20 19.06 -18.59
C GLY A 181 3.84 18.41 -18.88
N ALA A 182 3.83 17.43 -19.78
CA ALA A 182 2.63 16.66 -20.15
C ALA A 182 2.49 15.32 -19.39
N THR A 183 3.43 14.99 -18.50
CA THR A 183 3.41 13.76 -17.72
C THR A 183 2.79 14.04 -16.36
N ARG A 184 1.78 13.24 -15.99
CA ARG A 184 1.18 13.24 -14.66
C ARG A 184 1.23 11.84 -14.07
N LEU A 185 1.74 11.73 -12.85
CA LEU A 185 1.78 10.50 -12.08
C LEU A 185 0.97 10.68 -10.80
N PHE A 186 0.40 9.60 -10.29
CA PHE A 186 -0.08 9.54 -8.91
C PHE A 186 0.93 8.78 -8.06
N VAL A 187 1.17 9.31 -6.86
CA VAL A 187 2.01 8.70 -5.83
C VAL A 187 1.15 8.47 -4.60
N ALA A 188 0.76 7.22 -4.40
CA ALA A 188 0.04 6.76 -3.23
C ALA A 188 1.08 6.28 -2.19
N ALA A 189 1.14 6.90 -1.01
CA ALA A 189 2.18 6.63 -0.02
C ALA A 189 1.65 5.92 1.23
N GLN A 190 2.47 5.02 1.76
CA GLN A 190 2.23 4.25 2.96
C GLN A 190 3.35 4.53 3.95
N THR A 191 3.01 5.12 5.10
CA THR A 191 3.95 5.22 6.22
C THR A 191 4.06 3.85 6.89
N VAL A 192 5.16 3.14 6.61
CA VAL A 192 5.45 1.83 7.20
C VAL A 192 6.02 1.99 8.61
N GLY A 193 6.88 2.98 8.80
CA GLY A 193 7.44 3.36 10.09
C GLY A 193 8.10 4.74 10.02
N ALA A 194 8.72 5.18 11.12
CA ALA A 194 9.28 6.53 11.21
C ALA A 194 10.32 6.86 10.12
N MET A 195 11.09 5.85 9.69
CA MET A 195 12.13 5.96 8.66
C MET A 195 11.92 4.95 7.54
N LYS A 196 10.68 4.52 7.30
CA LYS A 196 10.37 3.57 6.24
C LYS A 196 9.06 3.94 5.57
N THR A 197 9.10 4.11 4.26
CA THR A 197 7.97 4.54 3.44
C THR A 197 7.82 3.61 2.25
N ALA A 198 6.58 3.25 1.91
CA ALA A 198 6.29 2.66 0.61
C ALA A 198 5.57 3.67 -0.28
N LEU A 199 5.91 3.70 -1.56
CA LEU A 199 5.30 4.53 -2.59
C LEU A 199 4.76 3.63 -3.70
N HIS A 200 3.50 3.79 -4.05
CA HIS A 200 2.86 3.15 -5.18
C HIS A 200 2.76 4.16 -6.31
N ILE A 201 3.45 3.89 -7.42
CA ILE A 201 3.56 4.80 -8.56
C ILE A 201 2.57 4.37 -9.64
N LEU A 202 1.71 5.30 -10.06
CA LEU A 202 0.72 5.11 -11.11
C LEU A 202 0.85 6.21 -12.15
N ILE A 203 0.61 5.87 -13.41
CA ILE A 203 0.49 6.85 -14.49
C ILE A 203 -0.97 7.27 -14.60
N ASP A 204 -1.22 8.58 -14.66
CA ASP A 204 -2.51 9.10 -15.11
C ASP A 204 -2.65 8.82 -16.62
N ASP A 205 -3.62 7.99 -16.97
CA ASP A 205 -3.86 7.56 -18.35
C ASP A 205 -5.14 8.15 -18.94
N ALA A 206 -5.63 9.28 -18.41
CA ALA A 206 -6.79 9.98 -18.96
C ALA A 206 -6.65 10.32 -20.46
N ASN A 207 -5.40 10.43 -20.97
CA ASN A 207 -5.09 10.75 -22.36
C ASN A 207 -4.47 9.57 -23.15
N GLY A 208 -4.47 8.34 -22.63
CA GLY A 208 -4.00 7.15 -23.35
C GLY A 208 -2.49 7.11 -23.64
N LYS A 209 -1.67 7.74 -22.79
CA LYS A 209 -0.20 7.83 -22.97
C LYS A 209 0.58 6.80 -22.14
N ALA A 210 -0.07 6.02 -21.28
CA ALA A 210 0.61 5.15 -20.34
C ALA A 210 1.48 4.08 -21.00
N ALA A 211 1.08 3.54 -22.17
CA ALA A 211 1.86 2.53 -22.87
C ALA A 211 3.29 3.01 -23.21
N ALA A 212 3.44 4.27 -23.64
CA ALA A 212 4.74 4.86 -23.95
C ALA A 212 5.52 5.25 -22.68
N LEU A 213 4.83 5.59 -21.59
CA LEU A 213 5.44 6.07 -20.35
C LEU A 213 5.77 4.96 -19.35
N ARG A 214 5.16 3.78 -19.44
CA ARG A 214 5.29 2.71 -18.44
C ARG A 214 6.75 2.31 -18.18
N ALA A 215 7.51 2.01 -19.24
CA ALA A 215 8.91 1.60 -19.08
C ALA A 215 9.84 2.74 -18.61
N PRO A 216 9.75 3.97 -19.17
CA PRO A 216 10.47 5.13 -18.62
C PRO A 216 10.17 5.40 -17.15
N VAL A 217 8.89 5.41 -16.75
CA VAL A 217 8.47 5.66 -15.36
C VAL A 217 8.96 4.54 -14.43
N ALA A 218 8.96 3.28 -14.87
CA ALA A 218 9.48 2.17 -14.07
C ALA A 218 10.98 2.32 -13.76
N ARG A 219 11.78 2.79 -14.72
CA ARG A 219 13.22 3.08 -14.55
C ARG A 219 13.45 4.32 -13.69
N TRP A 220 12.66 5.37 -13.91
CA TRP A 220 12.70 6.57 -13.07
C TRP A 220 12.39 6.24 -11.61
N ALA A 221 11.35 5.44 -11.35
CA ALA A 221 10.99 5.02 -10.00
C ALA A 221 12.11 4.20 -9.36
N GLU A 222 12.84 3.39 -10.12
CA GLU A 222 14.02 2.67 -9.60
C GLU A 222 15.13 3.62 -9.17
N ALA A 223 15.45 4.62 -10.00
CA ALA A 223 16.44 5.64 -9.67
C ALA A 223 16.02 6.50 -8.48
N LEU A 224 14.72 6.85 -8.40
CA LEU A 224 14.13 7.59 -7.29
C LEU A 224 14.41 6.90 -5.95
N ARG A 225 14.36 5.56 -5.88
CA ARG A 225 14.69 4.83 -4.66
C ARG A 225 16.09 5.16 -4.17
N GLY A 226 17.06 5.12 -5.08
CA GLY A 226 18.45 5.45 -4.77
C GLY A 226 18.58 6.88 -4.26
N THR A 227 17.89 7.84 -4.88
CA THR A 227 17.88 9.24 -4.42
C THR A 227 17.28 9.38 -3.02
N LEU A 228 16.16 8.70 -2.74
CA LEU A 228 15.47 8.73 -1.44
C LEU A 228 16.33 8.17 -0.30
N GLU A 229 17.13 7.15 -0.57
CA GLU A 229 17.96 6.48 0.45
C GLU A 229 19.34 7.14 0.62
N THR A 230 19.81 7.96 -0.33
CA THR A 230 21.15 8.57 -0.30
C THR A 230 21.15 10.08 -0.01
N SER A 231 20.04 10.77 -0.26
CA SER A 231 19.94 12.21 -0.04
C SER A 231 19.85 12.49 1.46
N ALA A 232 20.80 13.25 2.02
CA ALA A 232 20.80 13.56 3.45
C ALA A 232 19.53 14.34 3.84
N PRO A 233 18.82 13.98 4.93
CA PRO A 233 17.61 14.68 5.37
C PRO A 233 17.81 16.18 5.62
N GLY A 234 19.06 16.62 5.88
CA GLY A 234 19.43 18.00 6.22
C GLY A 234 20.08 18.84 5.13
N ALA A 235 20.36 18.30 3.93
CA ALA A 235 20.95 19.11 2.85
C ALA A 235 19.97 20.12 2.23
N LEU A 236 18.67 19.98 2.48
CA LEU A 236 17.61 20.83 1.92
C LEU A 236 17.26 22.07 2.76
N MET A 237 17.80 22.22 3.97
CA MET A 237 17.54 23.40 4.83
C MET A 237 18.58 24.53 4.64
N ALA A 238 19.60 24.34 3.80
CA ALA A 238 20.70 25.29 3.64
C ALA A 238 20.52 26.31 2.48
N GLU A 239 19.42 26.25 1.72
CA GLU A 239 19.15 27.20 0.61
C GLU A 239 18.11 28.27 0.95
N VAL A 240 17.72 28.41 2.21
CA VAL A 240 16.89 29.53 2.69
C VAL A 240 17.55 30.15 3.91
N ALA A 241 18.68 30.83 3.68
CA ALA A 241 19.29 31.76 4.63
C ALA A 241 19.90 32.94 3.85
#